data_AF-A0A0D2M757-F1
#
_entry.id   AF-A0A0D2M757-F1
#
_cell.length_a   1.000
_cell.length_b   1.000
_cell.length_c   1.000
_cell.angle_alpha   90.00
_cell.angle_beta   90.00
_cell.angle_gamma   90.00
#
_symmetry.space_group_name_H-M   'P 1'
#
loop_
_entity.id
_entity.type
_entity.pdbx_description
1 polymer ?
#
loop_
_entity_poly.entity_id
_entity_poly.type
_entity_poly.pdbx_seq_one_letter_code
_entity_poly.pdbx_strand_id
1 'polypeptide(L)'
;MRAYDFLIAVAEPVCRPEGIHEYVLTPHSLYAAVSVGLETATIVKTLNTLSKVAVTAETARFIKKATQNYGKAKMVLKKNKFWVESAHKEVLDTLLADPVIAEARTNSLGLPGDGLVRSKALRERAAHSLAAATQAAIKGPPLAV
;
A
#
# COMPACT_ATOMS: atom_id res chain seq x y z
N MET A 1 -16.53 12.42 8.25
CA MET A 1 -15.25 12.82 7.61
C MET A 1 -15.54 14.01 6.72
N ARG A 2 -14.84 15.13 6.89
CA ARG A 2 -15.04 16.30 6.01
C ARG A 2 -14.27 16.10 4.71
N ALA A 3 -14.71 16.72 3.62
CA ALA A 3 -14.05 16.58 2.31
C ALA A 3 -12.58 17.04 2.33
N TYR A 4 -12.27 18.06 3.13
CA TYR A 4 -10.89 18.53 3.35
C TYR A 4 -9.99 17.45 3.94
N ASP A 5 -10.44 16.79 5.01
CA ASP A 5 -9.68 15.74 5.70
C ASP A 5 -9.44 14.55 4.76
N PHE A 6 -10.41 14.26 3.88
CA PHE A 6 -10.26 13.23 2.85
C PHE A 6 -9.21 13.61 1.80
N LEU A 7 -9.32 14.81 1.23
CA LEU A 7 -8.44 15.25 0.15
C LEU A 7 -6.99 15.35 0.60
N ILE A 8 -6.71 15.73 1.85
CA ILE A 8 -5.35 15.68 2.41
C ILE A 8 -4.76 14.26 2.38
N ALA A 9 -5.59 13.25 2.62
CA ALA A 9 -5.12 11.87 2.67
C ALA A 9 -4.85 11.28 1.28
N VAL A 10 -5.54 11.76 0.23
CA VAL A 10 -5.52 11.11 -1.10
C VAL A 10 -4.98 11.97 -2.23
N ALA A 11 -4.86 13.28 -2.06
CA ALA A 11 -4.50 14.24 -3.09
C ALA A 11 -3.46 15.26 -2.61
N GLU A 12 -2.71 15.82 -3.55
CA GLU A 12 -1.74 16.87 -3.28
C GLU A 12 -2.39 18.25 -3.44
N PRO A 13 -2.12 19.22 -2.55
CA PRO A 13 -2.65 20.57 -2.66
C PRO A 13 -1.92 21.36 -3.76
N VAL A 14 -2.67 22.02 -4.63
CA VAL A 14 -2.14 22.96 -5.63
C VAL A 14 -2.26 24.39 -5.11
N CYS A 15 -3.46 24.78 -4.67
CA CYS A 15 -3.76 26.13 -4.19
C CYS A 15 -4.74 26.09 -3.02
N ARG A 16 -4.55 26.95 -2.01
CA ARG A 16 -5.37 27.01 -0.78
C ARG A 16 -5.77 28.45 -0.41
N PRO A 17 -6.54 29.15 -1.27
CA PRO A 17 -7.10 30.46 -0.95
C PRO A 17 -8.31 30.33 -0.01
N GLU A 18 -8.81 31.43 0.53
CA GLU A 18 -9.88 31.44 1.53
C GLU A 18 -11.21 30.79 1.07
N GLY A 19 -11.51 30.85 -0.24
CA GLY A 19 -12.80 30.38 -0.79
C GLY A 19 -12.80 28.97 -1.39
N ILE A 20 -11.86 28.67 -2.30
CA ILE A 20 -11.86 27.43 -3.09
C ILE A 20 -10.47 26.83 -3.14
N HIS A 21 -10.30 25.64 -2.56
CA HIS A 21 -9.04 24.91 -2.60
C HIS A 21 -8.97 24.01 -3.84
N GLU A 22 -7.79 23.94 -4.43
CA GLU A 22 -7.49 23.08 -5.57
C GLU A 22 -6.55 21.94 -5.14
N TYR A 23 -6.92 20.73 -5.51
CA TYR A 23 -6.17 19.51 -5.23
C TYR A 23 -6.01 18.68 -6.50
N VAL A 24 -4.89 17.99 -6.61
CA VAL A 24 -4.57 17.11 -7.73
C VAL A 24 -4.34 15.68 -7.24
N LEU A 25 -4.95 14.72 -7.93
CA LEU A 25 -4.71 13.30 -7.71
C LEU A 25 -3.46 12.89 -8.51
N THR A 26 -2.39 12.51 -7.83
CA THR A 26 -1.18 11.97 -8.46
C THR A 26 -1.06 10.48 -8.12
N PRO A 27 -0.27 9.71 -8.88
CA PRO A 27 0.04 8.34 -8.48
C PRO A 27 0.71 8.30 -7.10
N HIS A 28 1.49 9.33 -6.76
CA HIS A 28 2.28 9.39 -5.53
C HIS A 28 1.39 9.64 -4.31
N SER A 29 0.43 10.55 -4.42
CA SER A 29 -0.57 10.81 -3.38
C SER A 29 -1.43 9.58 -3.11
N LEU A 30 -1.82 8.86 -4.17
CA LEU A 30 -2.57 7.61 -4.06
C LEU A 30 -1.74 6.47 -3.44
N TYR A 31 -0.43 6.41 -3.72
CA TYR A 31 0.46 5.47 -3.03
C TYR A 31 0.55 5.75 -1.54
N ALA A 32 0.69 7.01 -1.14
CA ALA A 32 0.69 7.40 0.26
C ALA A 32 -0.63 7.01 0.94
N ALA A 33 -1.77 7.25 0.29
CA ALA A 33 -3.09 6.89 0.79
C ALA A 33 -3.23 5.38 1.07
N VAL A 34 -2.83 4.53 0.12
CA VAL A 34 -2.91 3.07 0.32
C VAL A 34 -1.90 2.61 1.38
N SER A 35 -0.76 3.29 1.51
CA SER A 35 0.23 3.00 2.56
C SER A 35 -0.31 3.19 3.98
N VAL A 36 -1.21 4.16 4.18
CA VAL A 36 -1.88 4.38 5.47
C VAL A 36 -3.11 3.48 5.65
N GLY A 37 -3.41 2.60 4.70
CA GLY A 37 -4.47 1.60 4.80
C GLY A 37 -5.79 1.96 4.12
N LEU A 38 -5.83 2.98 3.26
CA LEU A 38 -7.02 3.28 2.47
C LEU A 38 -7.18 2.30 1.31
N GLU A 39 -8.30 1.59 1.29
CA GLU A 39 -8.64 0.69 0.19
C GLU A 39 -9.04 1.46 -1.07
N THR A 40 -8.64 0.95 -2.24
CA THR A 40 -8.95 1.56 -3.55
C THR A 40 -10.46 1.74 -3.77
N ALA A 41 -11.27 0.75 -3.40
CA ALA A 41 -12.73 0.81 -3.52
C ALA A 41 -13.32 1.93 -2.64
N THR A 42 -12.77 2.10 -1.44
CA THR A 42 -13.18 3.14 -0.48
C THR A 42 -12.85 4.55 -0.99
N ILE A 43 -11.71 4.73 -1.65
CA ILE A 43 -11.34 6.02 -2.29
C ILE A 43 -12.39 6.39 -3.34
N VAL A 44 -12.70 5.48 -4.27
CA VAL A 44 -13.67 5.73 -5.36
C VAL A 44 -15.08 5.95 -4.82
N LYS A 45 -15.50 5.16 -3.82
CA LYS A 45 -16.81 5.32 -3.17
C LYS A 45 -16.92 6.69 -2.49
N THR A 46 -15.91 7.08 -1.72
CA THR A 46 -15.90 8.35 -0.99
C THR A 46 -15.89 9.54 -1.94
N LEU A 47 -15.13 9.47 -3.04
CA LEU A 47 -15.17 10.50 -4.09
C LEU A 47 -16.57 10.64 -4.69
N ASN A 48 -17.26 9.53 -5.00
CA ASN A 48 -18.64 9.60 -5.51
C ASN A 48 -19.64 10.16 -4.50
N THR A 49 -19.46 9.91 -3.20
CA THR A 49 -20.33 10.46 -2.16
C THR A 49 -20.10 11.96 -1.92
N LEU A 50 -18.84 12.42 -1.97
CA LEU A 50 -18.49 13.81 -1.70
C LEU A 50 -18.56 14.72 -2.93
N SER A 51 -18.49 14.14 -4.13
CA SER A 51 -18.49 14.91 -5.37
C SER A 51 -19.90 15.37 -5.74
N LYS A 52 -20.00 16.62 -6.18
CA LYS A 52 -21.23 17.16 -6.79
C LYS A 52 -21.52 16.55 -8.17
N VAL A 53 -20.50 15.95 -8.79
CA VAL A 53 -20.57 15.32 -10.12
C VAL A 53 -20.12 13.88 -10.00
N ALA A 54 -20.80 12.95 -10.68
CA ALA A 54 -20.39 11.55 -10.68
C ALA A 54 -18.93 11.40 -11.15
N VAL A 55 -18.15 10.57 -10.46
CA VAL A 55 -16.76 10.32 -10.81
C VAL A 55 -16.72 9.61 -12.15
N THR A 56 -15.96 10.15 -13.11
CA THR A 56 -15.85 9.55 -14.44
C THR A 56 -15.18 8.17 -14.36
N ALA A 57 -15.52 7.30 -15.31
CA ALA A 57 -14.90 5.98 -15.41
C ALA A 57 -13.38 6.07 -15.62
N GLU A 58 -12.90 7.15 -16.24
CA GLU A 58 -11.47 7.40 -16.43
C GLU A 58 -10.76 7.67 -15.10
N THR A 59 -11.29 8.55 -14.26
CA THR A 59 -10.74 8.81 -12.92
C THR A 59 -10.73 7.53 -12.07
N ALA A 60 -11.81 6.74 -12.10
CA ALA A 60 -11.85 5.47 -11.40
C ALA A 60 -10.80 4.46 -11.91
N ARG A 61 -10.60 4.39 -13.23
CA ARG A 61 -9.53 3.56 -13.84
C ARG A 61 -8.14 4.06 -13.45
N PHE A 62 -7.92 5.37 -13.46
CA PHE A 62 -6.66 5.97 -13.03
C PHE A 62 -6.33 5.60 -11.59
N ILE A 63 -7.28 5.77 -10.66
CA ILE A 63 -7.10 5.40 -9.25
C ILE A 63 -6.76 3.91 -9.12
N LYS A 64 -7.53 3.03 -9.79
CA LYS A 64 -7.28 1.59 -9.74
C LYS A 64 -5.92 1.19 -10.31
N LYS A 65 -5.51 1.79 -11.42
CA LYS A 65 -4.21 1.52 -12.05
C LYS A 65 -3.06 2.00 -11.16
N ALA A 66 -3.22 3.17 -10.55
CA ALA A 66 -2.23 3.70 -9.62
C ALA A 66 -2.09 2.77 -8.41
N THR A 67 -3.18 2.31 -7.80
CA THR A 67 -3.12 1.57 -6.53
C THR A 67 -2.86 0.06 -6.65
N GLN A 68 -3.09 -0.57 -7.82
CA GLN A 68 -3.00 -2.04 -7.97
C GLN A 68 -1.62 -2.64 -7.67
N ASN A 69 -0.55 -1.91 -7.98
CA ASN A 69 0.82 -2.39 -7.82
C ASN A 69 1.41 -2.07 -6.44
N TYR A 70 0.66 -1.39 -5.57
CA TYR A 70 1.13 -0.99 -4.26
C TYR A 70 1.23 -2.16 -3.27
N GLY A 71 2.20 -2.11 -2.35
CA GLY A 71 2.35 -3.06 -1.25
C GLY A 71 2.74 -4.48 -1.70
N LYS A 72 3.16 -4.62 -2.97
CA LYS A 72 3.48 -5.91 -3.58
C LYS A 72 4.89 -6.38 -3.26
N ALA A 73 5.83 -5.48 -3.01
CA ALA A 73 7.17 -5.81 -2.54
C ALA A 73 7.62 -4.73 -1.55
N LYS A 74 8.46 -5.11 -0.59
CA LYS A 74 9.04 -4.22 0.42
C LYS A 74 10.53 -4.51 0.55
N MET A 75 11.31 -3.46 0.78
CA MET A 75 12.72 -3.62 1.12
C MET A 75 12.87 -3.61 2.65
N VAL A 76 13.57 -4.59 3.22
CA VAL A 76 13.77 -4.74 4.65
C VAL A 76 15.25 -4.89 4.97
N LEU A 77 15.71 -4.23 6.03
CA LEU A 77 17.07 -4.38 6.55
C LEU A 77 17.06 -5.46 7.64
N LYS A 78 17.79 -6.56 7.42
CA LYS A 78 17.95 -7.64 8.41
C LYS A 78 19.42 -7.98 8.55
N LYS A 79 19.95 -7.92 9.78
CA LYS A 79 21.37 -8.22 10.08
C LYS A 79 22.34 -7.45 9.16
N ASN A 80 22.11 -6.14 9.03
CA ASN A 80 22.90 -5.24 8.18
C ASN A 80 22.91 -5.59 6.67
N LYS A 81 21.86 -6.29 6.19
CA LYS A 81 21.69 -6.67 4.79
C LYS A 81 20.31 -6.25 4.29
N PHE A 82 20.25 -5.69 3.08
CA PHE A 82 19.01 -5.31 2.43
C PHE A 82 18.38 -6.53 1.74
N TRP A 83 17.09 -6.76 2.00
CA TRP A 83 16.31 -7.84 1.42
C TRP A 83 15.09 -7.25 0.72
N VAL A 84 14.69 -7.82 -0.41
CA VAL A 84 13.40 -7.54 -1.03
C VAL A 84 12.46 -8.69 -0.69
N GLU A 85 11.38 -8.39 0.03
CA GLU A 85 10.37 -9.35 0.45
C GLU A 85 9.03 -9.07 -0.22
N SER A 86 8.28 -10.12 -0.50
CA SER A 86 6.93 -10.04 -1.02
C SER A 86 6.12 -11.24 -0.54
N ALA A 87 4.84 -11.03 -0.26
CA ALA A 87 3.89 -12.11 -0.05
C ALA A 87 3.43 -12.79 -1.36
N HIS A 88 3.71 -12.14 -2.51
CA HIS A 88 3.28 -12.55 -3.84
C HIS A 88 4.45 -13.17 -4.59
N LYS A 89 4.36 -14.48 -4.86
CA LYS A 89 5.42 -15.21 -5.58
C LYS A 89 5.60 -14.65 -7.00
N GLU A 90 4.52 -14.30 -7.69
CA GLU A 90 4.59 -13.77 -9.05
C GLU A 90 5.43 -12.48 -9.14
N VAL A 91 5.41 -11.65 -8.09
CA VAL A 91 6.15 -10.38 -8.04
C VAL A 91 7.65 -10.66 -7.94
N LEU A 92 8.05 -11.58 -7.06
CA LEU A 92 9.46 -11.97 -6.92
C LEU A 92 9.99 -12.61 -8.20
N ASP A 93 9.22 -13.48 -8.83
CA ASP A 93 9.63 -14.11 -10.08
C ASP A 93 9.82 -13.07 -11.20
N THR A 94 8.93 -12.06 -11.26
CA THR A 94 9.06 -10.93 -12.20
C THR A 94 10.32 -10.11 -11.93
N LEU A 95 10.58 -9.77 -10.66
CA LEU A 95 11.77 -9.02 -10.26
C LEU A 95 13.07 -9.79 -10.51
N LEU A 96 13.07 -11.11 -10.32
CA LEU A 96 14.24 -11.97 -10.56
C LEU A 96 14.51 -12.21 -12.05
N ALA A 97 13.51 -12.03 -12.92
CA ALA A 97 13.67 -12.12 -14.36
C ALA A 97 14.28 -10.85 -14.98
N ASP A 98 14.25 -9.72 -14.26
CA ASP A 98 14.84 -8.46 -14.73
C ASP A 98 16.37 -8.52 -14.64
N PRO A 99 17.11 -8.27 -15.74
CA PRO A 99 18.57 -8.38 -15.76
C PRO A 99 19.26 -7.36 -14.85
N VAL A 100 18.73 -6.12 -14.74
CA VAL A 100 19.32 -5.07 -13.89
C VAL A 100 19.21 -5.45 -12.42
N ILE A 101 18.05 -5.98 -12.01
CA ILE A 101 17.82 -6.45 -10.64
C ILE A 101 18.64 -7.71 -10.36
N ALA A 102 18.76 -8.60 -11.34
CA ALA A 102 19.56 -9.81 -11.22
C ALA A 102 21.07 -9.51 -11.05
N GLU A 103 21.59 -8.51 -11.74
CA GLU A 103 22.97 -8.02 -11.60
C GLU A 103 23.20 -7.29 -10.27
N ALA A 104 22.22 -6.49 -9.82
CA ALA A 104 22.27 -5.80 -8.53
C ALA A 104 22.19 -6.76 -7.33
N ARG A 105 21.86 -8.05 -7.55
CA ARG A 105 21.90 -9.07 -6.51
C ARG A 105 23.34 -9.28 -6.08
N THR A 106 23.63 -8.99 -4.81
CA THR A 106 24.96 -9.12 -4.22
C THR A 106 25.61 -10.47 -4.55
N ASN A 107 26.61 -10.46 -5.44
CA ASN A 107 27.55 -11.56 -5.60
C ASN A 107 28.93 -11.06 -6.10
N SER A 108 29.58 -10.18 -5.34
CA SER A 108 30.98 -9.77 -5.61
C SER A 108 31.54 -8.92 -4.45
N LEU A 109 31.99 -9.55 -3.35
CA LEU A 109 33.02 -9.01 -2.42
C LEU A 109 33.35 -9.92 -1.21
N GLY A 110 32.74 -11.10 -1.06
CA GLY A 110 33.28 -12.12 -0.14
C GLY A 110 33.29 -11.77 1.36
N LEU A 111 32.37 -10.94 1.84
CA LEU A 111 32.11 -10.78 3.28
C LEU A 111 31.02 -11.77 3.74
N PRO A 112 31.09 -12.33 4.96
CA PRO A 112 30.32 -13.54 5.30
C PRO A 112 28.79 -13.33 5.27
N GLY A 113 28.14 -14.16 4.46
CA GLY A 113 26.74 -14.56 4.59
C GLY A 113 25.81 -14.07 3.48
N ASP A 114 25.29 -15.02 2.72
CA ASP A 114 23.97 -15.05 2.10
C ASP A 114 23.52 -13.85 1.25
N GLY A 115 23.72 -14.04 -0.05
CA GLY A 115 22.87 -13.49 -1.09
C GLY A 115 21.41 -13.94 -0.92
N LEU A 116 20.55 -13.40 -1.78
CA LEU A 116 19.10 -13.45 -1.72
C LEU A 116 18.54 -14.90 -1.61
N VAL A 117 18.36 -15.39 -0.39
CA VAL A 117 17.69 -16.66 -0.07
C VAL A 117 16.17 -16.49 -0.18
N ARG A 118 15.51 -17.31 -1.01
CA ARG A 118 14.05 -17.53 -0.95
C ARG A 118 13.70 -18.07 0.44
N SER A 119 13.29 -17.20 1.36
CA SER A 119 12.78 -17.60 2.68
C SER A 119 11.26 -17.34 2.72
N LYS A 120 10.50 -18.31 3.24
CA LYS A 120 9.05 -18.19 3.41
C LYS A 120 8.74 -16.97 4.30
N ALA A 121 8.09 -15.95 3.73
CA ALA A 121 7.51 -14.85 4.49
C ALA A 121 6.26 -15.35 5.25
N LEU A 122 6.45 -16.00 6.40
CA LEU A 122 5.37 -16.49 7.26
C LEU A 122 4.87 -15.44 8.28
N ARG A 123 5.53 -14.29 8.42
CA ARG A 123 5.31 -13.41 9.58
C ARG A 123 4.19 -12.38 9.43
N GLU A 124 3.82 -11.95 8.22
CA GLU A 124 2.83 -10.87 8.07
C GLU A 124 1.37 -11.36 8.11
N ARG A 125 1.10 -12.56 7.57
CA ARG A 125 -0.23 -13.19 7.70
C ARG A 125 -0.56 -13.50 9.16
N ALA A 126 0.44 -13.92 9.95
CA ALA A 126 0.27 -14.18 11.37
C ALA A 126 -0.07 -12.89 12.17
N ALA A 127 0.55 -11.76 11.82
CA ALA A 127 0.29 -10.49 12.49
C ALA A 127 -1.12 -9.94 12.19
N HIS A 128 -1.56 -9.99 10.92
CA HIS A 128 -2.93 -9.61 10.56
C HIS A 128 -3.98 -10.55 11.15
N SER A 129 -3.71 -11.87 11.23
CA SER A 129 -4.63 -12.82 11.86
C SER A 129 -4.67 -12.69 13.38
N LEU A 130 -3.54 -12.39 14.04
CA LEU A 130 -3.51 -12.15 15.49
C LEU A 130 -4.24 -10.86 15.84
N ALA A 131 -4.06 -9.78 15.07
CA ALA A 131 -4.76 -8.51 15.29
C ALA A 131 -6.28 -8.65 15.09
N ALA A 132 -6.70 -9.40 14.06
CA ALA A 132 -8.11 -9.70 13.85
C ALA A 132 -8.70 -10.61 14.97
N ALA A 133 -7.94 -11.60 15.45
CA ALA A 133 -8.36 -12.49 16.52
C ALA A 133 -8.42 -11.79 17.89
N THR A 134 -7.51 -10.85 18.19
CA THR A 134 -7.58 -10.04 19.42
C THR A 134 -8.74 -9.06 19.40
N GLN A 135 -9.08 -8.47 18.26
CA GLN A 135 -10.28 -7.62 18.15
C GLN A 135 -11.60 -8.38 18.31
N ALA A 136 -11.66 -9.65 17.89
CA ALA A 136 -12.83 -10.50 18.11
C ALA A 136 -12.99 -10.92 19.59
N ALA A 137 -11.89 -11.14 20.31
CA ALA A 137 -11.93 -11.54 21.73
C ALA A 137 -12.36 -10.42 22.69
N ILE A 138 -12.17 -9.15 22.32
CA ILE A 138 -12.56 -7.99 23.15
C ILE A 138 -14.08 -7.72 23.07
N LYS A 139 -14.74 -8.18 22.00
CA LYS A 139 -16.19 -8.05 21.82
C LYS A 139 -16.88 -9.29 22.41
N GLY A 140 -16.92 -9.36 23.74
CA GLY A 140 -17.62 -10.42 24.46
C GLY A 140 -19.08 -10.58 24.00
N PRO A 141 -19.67 -11.77 24.17
CA PRO A 141 -21.03 -12.05 23.69
C PRO A 141 -22.04 -11.07 24.32
N PRO A 142 -23.09 -10.65 23.58
CA PRO A 142 -24.10 -9.77 24.13
C PRO A 142 -24.80 -10.48 25.30
N LEU A 143 -24.91 -9.79 26.45
CA LEU A 143 -25.75 -10.27 27.55
C LEU A 143 -27.18 -10.40 27.05
N ALA A 144 -27.70 -11.63 27.06
CA ALA A 144 -29.11 -11.89 26.88
C ALA A 144 -29.86 -11.36 28.12
N VAL A 145 -30.70 -10.35 27.90
CA VAL A 145 -31.80 -9.95 28.78
C VAL A 145 -33.08 -10.12 28.00
#